data_AF-A0A238W6B9-F1
#
_entry.id   AF-A0A238W6B9-F1
#
_cell.length_a   1.000
_cell.length_b   1.000
_cell.length_c   1.000
_cell.angle_alpha   90.00
_cell.angle_beta   90.00
_cell.angle_gamma   90.00
#
_symmetry.space_group_name_H-M   'P 1'
#
loop_
_entity.id
_entity.type
_entity.pdbx_description
1 polymer ?
#
loop_
_entity_poly.entity_id
_entity_poly.type
_entity_poly.pdbx_seq_one_letter_code
_entity_poly.pdbx_strand_id
1 'polypeptide(L)'
;MNRRTFLASAGGLGACAGLAGCLERDLSTTPLQGPESFDRCPRWNIRIDNLPNAAKNEVETALEEGYYEASPPLYLPNVLDPQSSYLITTDPLTYYRAQIDQDRDPVRLTVDRTVPTKGNHGLTIENNTDDPLDFALLIDFVEPAVSYAEVETPQQVLSEAFSLDPGTSVETSAYEKLYGRYELTVVADEYTETITYRETPTNSGSITGIQFHMDDDQLSIRASEPPVRDDIYCPDYWYGDRS
;
A
#
# COMPACT_ATOMS: atom_id res chain seq x y z
N MET A 1 -41.83 70.77 13.77
CA MET A 1 -41.55 70.96 15.22
C MET A 1 -42.14 69.79 15.98
N ASN A 2 -41.30 68.89 16.49
CA ASN A 2 -41.51 68.22 17.77
C ASN A 2 -40.23 67.46 18.13
N ARG A 3 -39.45 68.10 19.00
CA ARG A 3 -38.32 67.51 19.71
C ARG A 3 -38.90 66.59 20.79
N ARG A 4 -38.39 65.37 20.90
CA ARG A 4 -38.40 64.64 22.18
C ARG A 4 -37.03 64.03 22.42
N THR A 5 -36.47 64.45 23.54
CA THR A 5 -35.20 64.08 24.14
C THR A 5 -35.54 63.33 25.43
N PHE A 6 -35.03 62.11 25.62
CA PHE A 6 -34.94 61.36 26.89
C PHE A 6 -33.93 60.22 26.62
N LEU A 7 -33.10 59.73 27.52
CA LEU A 7 -32.33 60.24 28.65
C LEU A 7 -31.34 59.09 28.96
N ALA A 8 -30.18 59.41 29.54
CA ALA A 8 -29.04 58.53 29.70
C ALA A 8 -29.15 57.54 30.89
N SER A 9 -28.42 56.43 30.76
CA SER A 9 -27.76 55.67 31.84
C SER A 9 -26.62 54.87 31.16
N ALA A 10 -25.33 55.24 31.26
CA ALA A 10 -24.41 55.26 32.41
C ALA A 10 -24.08 53.88 32.99
N GLY A 11 -22.82 53.45 32.82
CA GLY A 11 -22.12 52.56 33.75
C GLY A 11 -21.74 51.18 33.21
N GLY A 12 -20.49 51.02 32.78
CA GLY A 12 -19.91 49.70 32.47
C GLY A 12 -18.52 49.78 31.84
N LEU A 13 -17.53 50.27 32.58
CA LEU A 13 -16.11 50.11 32.24
C LEU A 13 -15.72 48.64 32.38
N GLY A 14 -15.75 47.91 31.27
CA GLY A 14 -15.15 46.58 31.15
C GLY A 14 -13.91 46.68 30.25
N ALA A 15 -12.74 46.79 30.88
CA ALA A 15 -11.47 46.67 30.20
C ALA A 15 -11.29 45.22 29.74
N CYS A 16 -11.45 44.96 28.44
CA CYS A 16 -10.85 43.80 27.79
C CYS A 16 -9.91 44.32 26.71
N ALA A 17 -8.61 44.27 27.03
CA ALA A 17 -7.55 44.29 26.05
C ALA A 17 -7.80 43.15 25.05
N GLY A 18 -8.09 43.50 23.80
CA GLY A 18 -8.10 42.60 22.66
C GLY A 18 -7.15 43.16 21.63
N LEU A 19 -5.88 42.79 21.77
CA LEU A 19 -4.82 42.96 20.77
C LEU A 19 -5.36 42.53 19.39
N ALA A 20 -5.32 43.39 18.38
CA ALA A 20 -4.30 43.34 17.34
C ALA A 20 -3.90 41.90 16.95
N GLY A 21 -4.26 41.48 15.75
CA GLY A 21 -3.80 40.21 15.20
C GLY A 21 -4.67 39.69 14.06
N CYS A 22 -4.65 40.38 12.92
CA CYS A 22 -4.71 39.67 11.66
C CYS A 22 -3.62 38.59 11.73
N LEU A 23 -3.99 37.31 11.71
CA LEU A 23 -3.04 36.21 11.59
C LEU A 23 -2.47 36.25 10.15
N GLU A 24 -1.65 37.26 9.87
CA GLU A 24 -0.47 37.06 9.03
C GLU A 24 0.37 36.04 9.77
N ARG A 25 0.19 34.77 9.41
CA ARG A 25 1.01 33.69 9.90
C ARG A 25 2.41 33.94 9.32
N ASP A 26 3.24 34.59 10.13
CA ASP A 26 4.65 34.80 9.85
C ASP A 26 5.34 33.43 9.79
N LEU A 27 5.48 32.90 8.57
CA LEU A 27 6.17 31.65 8.27
C LEU A 27 7.68 31.73 8.49
N SER A 28 8.23 32.86 8.98
CA SER A 28 9.67 33.01 9.21
C SER A 28 10.22 32.30 10.46
N THR A 29 9.36 31.84 11.37
CA THR A 29 9.78 31.25 12.65
C THR A 29 9.42 29.77 12.82
N THR A 30 8.60 29.22 11.94
CA THR A 30 8.41 27.76 11.87
C THR A 30 9.42 27.26 10.84
N PRO A 31 10.47 26.50 11.21
CA PRO A 31 11.32 25.89 10.20
C PRO A 31 10.41 25.10 9.26
N LEU A 32 10.44 25.45 7.97
CA LEU A 32 9.82 24.66 6.91
C LEU A 32 10.37 23.25 7.08
N GLN A 33 9.50 22.33 7.50
CA GLN A 33 9.86 20.93 7.65
C GLN A 33 10.13 20.41 6.24
N GLY A 34 11.40 20.22 5.90
CA GLY A 34 11.79 19.64 4.63
C GLY A 34 11.49 18.14 4.59
N PRO A 35 11.53 17.51 3.41
CA PRO A 35 11.28 16.08 3.22
C PRO A 35 12.15 15.18 4.11
N GLU A 36 13.29 15.67 4.61
CA GLU A 36 14.18 15.02 5.58
C GLU A 36 13.62 14.88 7.00
N SER A 37 12.55 15.60 7.33
CA SER A 37 11.90 15.58 8.66
C SER A 37 10.71 14.62 8.77
N PHE A 38 10.41 13.90 7.68
CA PHE A 38 9.33 12.92 7.60
C PHE A 38 9.90 11.52 7.39
N ASP A 39 9.26 10.51 7.99
CA ASP A 39 9.57 9.12 7.70
C ASP A 39 9.23 8.83 6.22
N ARG A 40 10.23 8.36 5.47
CA ARG A 40 10.05 7.99 4.06
C ARG A 40 9.26 6.69 4.00
N CYS A 41 7.95 6.79 3.85
CA CYS A 41 7.12 5.61 3.62
C CYS A 41 7.46 5.08 2.22
N PRO A 42 7.97 3.84 2.08
CA PRO A 42 8.50 3.37 0.81
C PRO A 42 7.42 3.16 -0.25
N ARG A 43 6.13 3.06 0.14
CA ARG A 43 5.00 2.83 -0.77
C ARG A 43 3.74 3.55 -0.26
N TRP A 44 3.07 4.32 -1.11
CA TRP A 44 1.91 5.15 -0.73
C TRP A 44 0.69 4.72 -1.53
N ASN A 45 -0.45 4.47 -0.88
CA ASN A 45 -1.73 4.30 -1.56
C ASN A 45 -2.48 5.63 -1.54
N ILE A 46 -2.54 6.32 -2.69
CA ILE A 46 -3.07 7.67 -2.81
C ILE A 46 -4.38 7.63 -3.59
N ARG A 47 -5.46 8.14 -3.00
CA ARG A 47 -6.73 8.29 -3.70
C ARG A 47 -6.60 9.33 -4.80
N ILE A 48 -7.01 8.98 -6.03
CA ILE A 48 -6.98 9.89 -7.19
C ILE A 48 -7.78 11.17 -6.90
N ASP A 49 -8.94 11.04 -6.22
CA ASP A 49 -9.77 12.18 -5.83
C ASP A 49 -9.12 13.15 -4.84
N ASN A 50 -8.08 12.70 -4.14
CA ASN A 50 -7.35 13.55 -3.21
C ASN A 50 -6.24 14.34 -3.91
N LEU A 51 -5.84 13.98 -5.14
CA LEU A 51 -4.79 14.68 -5.88
C LEU A 51 -5.20 16.14 -6.17
N PRO A 52 -4.22 17.07 -6.24
CA PRO A 52 -4.47 18.41 -6.76
C PRO A 52 -5.07 18.36 -8.16
N ASN A 53 -6.01 19.25 -8.48
CA ASN A 53 -6.77 19.23 -9.74
C ASN A 53 -5.92 19.04 -11.00
N ALA A 54 -4.74 19.67 -11.06
CA ALA A 54 -3.85 19.52 -12.21
C ALA A 54 -3.36 18.06 -12.37
N ALA A 55 -2.76 17.48 -11.32
CA ALA A 55 -2.31 16.09 -11.32
C ALA A 55 -3.47 15.09 -11.44
N LYS A 56 -4.62 15.41 -10.85
CA LYS A 56 -5.86 14.63 -10.99
C LYS A 56 -6.29 14.54 -12.45
N ASN A 57 -6.37 15.68 -13.15
CA ASN A 57 -6.75 15.72 -14.55
C ASN A 57 -5.78 14.92 -15.44
N GLU A 58 -4.46 15.02 -15.21
CA GLU A 58 -3.46 14.22 -15.95
C GLU A 58 -3.70 12.72 -15.80
N VAL A 59 -3.96 12.26 -14.57
CA VAL A 59 -4.23 10.85 -14.27
C VAL A 59 -5.56 10.39 -14.87
N GLU A 60 -6.63 11.17 -14.70
CA GLU A 60 -7.95 10.83 -15.24
C GLU A 60 -7.93 10.77 -16.77
N THR A 61 -7.30 11.74 -17.44
CA THR A 61 -7.13 11.69 -18.90
C THR A 61 -6.29 10.48 -19.32
N ALA A 62 -5.20 10.16 -18.61
CA ALA A 62 -4.40 8.97 -18.92
C ALA A 62 -5.17 7.66 -18.74
N LEU A 63 -6.09 7.59 -17.77
CA LEU A 63 -6.96 6.43 -17.57
C LEU A 63 -8.04 6.33 -18.67
N GLU A 64 -8.60 7.46 -19.11
CA GLU A 64 -9.64 7.51 -20.13
C GLU A 64 -9.11 7.27 -21.55
N GLU A 65 -7.99 7.90 -21.90
CA GLU A 65 -7.40 7.88 -23.25
C GLU A 65 -6.27 6.84 -23.39
N GLY A 66 -5.86 6.23 -22.28
CA GLY A 66 -4.72 5.30 -22.18
C GLY A 66 -3.37 5.99 -22.01
N TYR A 67 -3.30 7.32 -22.16
CA TYR A 67 -2.12 8.13 -21.94
C TYR A 67 -2.46 9.61 -21.81
N TYR A 68 -1.54 10.40 -21.26
CA TYR A 68 -1.57 11.85 -21.27
C TYR A 68 -0.23 12.38 -21.78
N GLU A 69 -0.25 13.33 -22.71
CA GLU A 69 0.95 13.94 -23.29
C GLU A 69 0.99 15.44 -22.97
N ALA A 70 2.14 15.91 -22.49
CA ALA A 70 2.37 17.33 -22.25
C ALA A 70 3.81 17.73 -22.54
N SER A 71 4.00 18.96 -23.00
CA SER A 71 5.31 19.60 -22.93
C SER A 71 5.65 19.81 -21.46
N PRO A 72 6.84 19.36 -20.98
CA PRO A 72 7.18 19.42 -19.56
C PRO A 72 6.95 20.79 -18.89
N PRO A 73 6.63 20.81 -17.58
CA PRO A 73 6.59 19.66 -16.67
C PRO A 73 5.18 19.02 -16.55
N LEU A 74 5.15 17.70 -16.30
CA LEU A 74 3.97 17.04 -15.75
C LEU A 74 3.77 17.48 -14.29
N TYR A 75 2.51 17.58 -13.85
CA TYR A 75 2.17 17.94 -12.47
C TYR A 75 2.32 16.76 -11.51
N LEU A 76 1.95 15.55 -11.92
CA LEU A 76 1.92 14.36 -11.06
C LEU A 76 3.26 14.09 -10.32
N PRO A 77 4.45 14.15 -10.96
CA PRO A 77 5.74 13.92 -10.28
C PRO A 77 6.07 14.92 -9.16
N ASN A 78 5.42 16.09 -9.17
CA ASN A 78 5.63 17.09 -8.12
C ASN A 78 4.76 16.82 -6.88
N VAL A 79 3.78 15.92 -7.00
CA VAL A 79 2.85 15.58 -5.92
C VAL A 79 3.25 14.26 -5.23
N LEU A 80 3.75 13.29 -6.01
CA LEU A 80 4.12 11.96 -5.53
C LEU A 80 5.23 11.37 -6.40
N ASP A 81 5.91 10.33 -5.91
CA ASP A 81 6.79 9.49 -6.72
C ASP A 81 5.95 8.46 -7.50
N PRO A 82 5.85 8.57 -8.84
CA PRO A 82 5.03 7.67 -9.66
C PRO A 82 5.47 6.20 -9.62
N GLN A 83 6.76 5.94 -9.38
CA GLN A 83 7.32 4.57 -9.37
C GLN A 83 7.12 3.89 -8.02
N SER A 84 7.17 4.66 -6.94
CA SER A 84 7.05 4.13 -5.57
C SER A 84 5.62 4.18 -5.03
N SER A 85 4.70 4.89 -5.68
CA SER A 85 3.31 5.07 -5.22
C SER A 85 2.30 4.26 -6.04
N TYR A 86 1.17 3.96 -5.41
CA TYR A 86 -0.03 3.40 -6.04
C TYR A 86 -1.16 4.41 -5.97
N LEU A 87 -1.87 4.54 -7.07
CA LEU A 87 -3.09 5.33 -7.17
C LEU A 87 -4.29 4.40 -6.98
N ILE A 88 -5.27 4.82 -6.18
CA ILE A 88 -6.50 4.07 -5.93
C ILE A 88 -7.73 4.92 -6.26
N THR A 89 -8.78 4.30 -6.75
CA THR A 89 -10.07 4.96 -6.99
C THR A 89 -10.96 4.84 -5.73
N THR A 90 -12.24 5.16 -5.87
CA THR A 90 -13.26 4.82 -4.85
C THR A 90 -13.50 3.32 -4.73
N ASP A 91 -13.12 2.53 -5.73
CA ASP A 91 -13.07 1.07 -5.63
C ASP A 91 -11.79 0.64 -4.88
N PRO A 92 -11.91 0.07 -3.67
CA PRO A 92 -10.76 -0.30 -2.85
C PRO A 92 -9.95 -1.48 -3.41
N LEU A 93 -10.41 -2.13 -4.48
CA LEU A 93 -9.77 -3.30 -5.07
C LEU A 93 -8.94 -3.00 -6.32
N THR A 94 -9.02 -1.77 -6.85
CA THR A 94 -8.33 -1.41 -8.08
C THR A 94 -7.20 -0.42 -7.80
N TYR A 95 -5.98 -0.88 -8.08
CA TYR A 95 -4.76 -0.10 -7.94
C TYR A 95 -4.20 0.22 -9.32
N TYR A 96 -3.58 1.40 -9.42
CA TYR A 96 -2.93 1.87 -10.63
C TYR A 96 -1.51 2.33 -10.29
N ARG A 97 -0.62 2.23 -11.28
CA ARG A 97 0.71 2.81 -11.20
C ARG A 97 0.92 3.72 -12.41
N ALA A 98 1.43 4.91 -12.12
CA ALA A 98 1.80 5.86 -13.14
C ALA A 98 3.21 5.56 -13.67
N GLN A 99 3.38 5.58 -14.99
CA GLN A 99 4.67 5.48 -15.65
C GLN A 99 4.87 6.73 -16.50
N ILE A 100 6.10 7.26 -16.49
CA ILE A 100 6.44 8.47 -17.21
C ILE A 100 7.60 8.17 -18.14
N ASP A 101 7.35 8.33 -19.43
CA ASP A 101 8.36 8.23 -20.47
C ASP A 101 8.95 9.63 -20.72
N GLN A 102 10.10 9.89 -20.08
CA GLN A 102 10.83 11.15 -20.19
C GLN A 102 11.69 11.24 -21.47
N ASP A 103 11.88 10.12 -22.18
CA ASP A 103 12.72 10.06 -23.38
C ASP A 103 11.97 10.52 -24.65
N ARG A 104 10.70 10.95 -24.51
CA ARG A 104 9.85 11.47 -25.59
C ARG A 104 9.56 12.96 -25.43
N ASP A 105 9.30 13.60 -26.57
CA ASP A 105 8.76 14.97 -26.66
C ASP A 105 7.51 14.97 -27.57
N PRO A 106 6.30 15.23 -27.02
CA PRO A 106 6.00 15.56 -25.62
C PRO A 106 6.25 14.39 -24.66
N VAL A 107 6.44 14.70 -23.37
CA VAL A 107 6.56 13.68 -22.31
C VAL A 107 5.21 12.99 -22.14
N ARG A 108 5.26 11.66 -21.94
CA ARG A 108 4.06 10.82 -21.89
C ARG A 108 3.89 10.21 -20.50
N LEU A 109 2.71 10.39 -19.93
CA LEU A 109 2.23 9.70 -18.74
C LEU A 109 1.29 8.56 -19.18
N THR A 110 1.54 7.34 -18.70
CA THR A 110 0.56 6.24 -18.74
C THR A 110 0.19 5.86 -17.33
N VAL A 111 -1.05 5.39 -17.15
CA VAL A 111 -1.55 4.94 -15.85
C VAL A 111 -2.16 3.57 -16.07
N ASP A 112 -1.43 2.54 -15.64
CA ASP A 112 -1.78 1.17 -15.87
C ASP A 112 -2.27 0.52 -14.59
N ARG A 113 -3.27 -0.36 -14.71
CA ARG A 113 -3.73 -1.17 -13.59
C ARG A 113 -2.59 -2.07 -13.13
N THR A 114 -2.43 -2.18 -11.82
CA THR A 114 -1.37 -2.99 -11.19
C THR A 114 -1.91 -3.66 -9.94
N VAL A 115 -1.16 -4.62 -9.42
CA VAL A 115 -1.34 -5.13 -8.06
C VAL A 115 -0.21 -4.57 -7.18
N PRO A 116 -0.50 -4.04 -5.98
CA PRO A 116 0.57 -3.62 -5.07
C PRO A 116 1.42 -4.79 -4.60
N THR A 117 2.66 -4.51 -4.21
CA THR A 117 3.62 -5.54 -3.81
C THR A 117 4.24 -5.23 -2.45
N LYS A 118 4.48 -6.27 -1.64
CA LYS A 118 5.38 -6.23 -0.47
C LYS A 118 6.84 -6.41 -0.88
N GLY A 119 7.13 -6.66 -2.16
CA GLY A 119 8.46 -6.95 -2.68
C GLY A 119 8.75 -8.44 -2.62
N ASN A 120 10.03 -8.80 -2.74
CA ASN A 120 10.47 -10.20 -2.74
C ASN A 120 10.68 -10.70 -1.31
N HIS A 121 10.04 -11.82 -0.97
CA HIS A 121 10.15 -12.47 0.34
C HIS A 121 10.22 -13.99 0.17
N GLY A 122 11.02 -14.66 1.00
CA GLY A 122 11.00 -16.12 1.15
C GLY A 122 9.97 -16.56 2.19
N LEU A 123 9.77 -17.88 2.27
CA LEU A 123 9.11 -18.55 3.39
C LEU A 123 10.11 -19.42 4.12
N THR A 124 10.07 -19.41 5.45
CA THR A 124 10.82 -20.37 6.27
C THR A 124 10.02 -21.67 6.40
N ILE A 125 10.63 -22.80 6.06
CA ILE A 125 10.02 -24.11 6.18
C ILE A 125 10.81 -24.91 7.21
N GLU A 126 10.12 -25.49 8.19
CA GLU A 126 10.73 -26.23 9.28
C GLU A 126 10.17 -27.65 9.35
N ASN A 127 11.04 -28.65 9.47
CA ASN A 127 10.65 -30.02 9.74
C ASN A 127 10.70 -30.29 11.25
N ASN A 128 9.55 -30.28 11.92
CA ASN A 128 9.45 -30.63 13.36
C ASN A 128 9.00 -32.08 13.58
N THR A 129 9.10 -32.95 12.57
CA THR A 129 8.90 -34.39 12.74
C THR A 129 10.22 -35.06 13.16
N ASP A 130 10.15 -36.35 13.51
CA ASP A 130 11.31 -37.16 13.86
C ASP A 130 11.94 -37.86 12.63
N ASP A 131 11.33 -37.72 11.44
CA ASP A 131 11.72 -38.39 10.20
C ASP A 131 12.14 -37.37 9.11
N PRO A 132 13.07 -37.73 8.21
CA PRO A 132 13.38 -36.89 7.06
C PRO A 132 12.15 -36.76 6.15
N LEU A 133 11.97 -35.58 5.54
CA LEU A 133 10.84 -35.29 4.66
C LEU A 133 11.33 -34.82 3.29
N ASP A 134 10.84 -35.48 2.25
CA ASP A 134 10.93 -35.02 0.86
C ASP A 134 9.56 -34.45 0.45
N PHE A 135 9.52 -33.20 -0.02
CA PHE A 135 8.26 -32.56 -0.40
C PHE A 135 8.43 -31.53 -1.51
N ALA A 136 7.34 -31.24 -2.20
CA ALA A 136 7.21 -30.12 -3.12
C ALA A 136 6.29 -29.04 -2.55
N LEU A 137 6.70 -27.79 -2.68
CA LEU A 137 5.95 -26.59 -2.32
C LEU A 137 5.58 -25.84 -3.59
N LEU A 138 4.28 -25.59 -3.79
CA LEU A 138 3.76 -24.76 -4.87
C LEU A 138 3.03 -23.57 -4.26
N ILE A 139 3.23 -22.37 -4.80
CA ILE A 139 2.47 -21.18 -4.42
C ILE A 139 1.90 -20.55 -5.68
N ASP A 140 0.58 -20.47 -5.71
CA ASP A 140 -0.16 -19.80 -6.76
C ASP A 140 -0.76 -18.50 -6.22
N PHE A 141 -0.50 -17.40 -6.92
CA PHE A 141 -1.18 -16.13 -6.72
C PHE A 141 -2.51 -16.15 -7.47
N VAL A 142 -3.61 -15.92 -6.76
CA VAL A 142 -4.93 -15.79 -7.34
C VAL A 142 -5.31 -14.32 -7.34
N GLU A 143 -5.16 -13.68 -8.51
CA GLU A 143 -5.56 -12.29 -8.69
C GLU A 143 -7.03 -12.15 -8.31
N PRO A 144 -7.41 -11.22 -7.43
CA PRO A 144 -8.81 -11.00 -7.12
C PRO A 144 -9.52 -10.63 -8.42
N ALA A 145 -10.53 -11.43 -8.81
CA ALA A 145 -11.37 -11.09 -9.96
C ALA A 145 -11.92 -9.68 -9.79
N VAL A 146 -11.45 -8.74 -10.60
CA VAL A 146 -12.19 -7.51 -10.84
C VAL A 146 -13.35 -7.90 -11.74
N SER A 147 -14.55 -7.45 -11.41
CA SER A 147 -15.86 -7.98 -11.84
C SER A 147 -16.16 -7.99 -13.34
N TYR A 148 -15.17 -7.76 -14.20
CA TYR A 148 -15.29 -7.65 -15.66
C TYR A 148 -14.46 -8.67 -16.46
N ALA A 149 -13.61 -9.49 -15.82
CA ALA A 149 -12.84 -10.54 -16.50
C ALA A 149 -13.38 -11.94 -16.16
N GLU A 150 -13.58 -12.77 -17.18
CA GLU A 150 -13.96 -14.17 -17.01
C GLU A 150 -12.73 -14.98 -16.55
N VAL A 151 -12.85 -15.55 -15.34
CA VAL A 151 -11.97 -16.56 -14.71
C VAL A 151 -10.70 -16.02 -14.05
N GLU A 152 -10.66 -16.12 -12.71
CA GLU A 152 -9.42 -16.07 -11.93
C GLU A 152 -8.48 -17.16 -12.46
N THR A 153 -7.42 -16.79 -13.18
CA THR A 153 -6.38 -17.75 -13.58
C THR A 153 -5.28 -17.66 -12.54
N PRO A 154 -5.08 -18.68 -11.69
CA PRO A 154 -3.98 -18.71 -10.75
C PRO A 154 -2.65 -18.59 -11.52
N GLN A 155 -1.77 -17.73 -11.04
CA GLN A 155 -0.41 -17.59 -11.53
C GLN A 155 0.53 -18.24 -10.54
N GLN A 156 1.25 -19.28 -10.95
CA GLN A 156 2.29 -19.87 -10.12
C GLN A 156 3.42 -18.86 -9.92
N VAL A 157 3.71 -18.52 -8.65
CA VAL A 157 4.77 -17.60 -8.24
C VAL A 157 5.96 -18.33 -7.61
N LEU A 158 5.76 -19.55 -7.12
CA LEU A 158 6.82 -20.40 -6.57
C LEU A 158 6.52 -21.88 -6.84
N SER A 159 7.56 -22.66 -7.16
CA SER A 159 7.50 -24.12 -7.28
C SER A 159 8.87 -24.70 -6.96
N GLU A 160 9.02 -25.31 -5.79
CA GLU A 160 10.30 -25.81 -5.28
C GLU A 160 10.12 -27.18 -4.64
N ALA A 161 11.17 -27.99 -4.68
CA ALA A 161 11.22 -29.28 -4.01
C ALA A 161 12.38 -29.30 -3.03
N PHE A 162 12.15 -29.89 -1.86
CA PHE A 162 13.09 -29.90 -0.74
C PHE A 162 13.23 -31.29 -0.16
N SER A 163 14.36 -31.49 0.51
CA SER A 163 14.63 -32.62 1.41
C SER A 163 15.10 -32.02 2.73
N LEU A 164 14.36 -32.27 3.82
CA LEU A 164 14.62 -31.71 5.14
C LEU A 164 14.85 -32.81 6.17
N ASP A 165 16.01 -32.79 6.82
CA ASP A 165 16.30 -33.62 7.98
C ASP A 165 15.45 -33.20 9.19
N PRO A 166 15.21 -34.11 10.17
CA PRO A 166 14.50 -33.80 11.41
C PRO A 166 15.09 -32.59 12.16
N GLY A 167 14.22 -31.67 12.58
CA GLY A 167 14.59 -30.47 13.35
C GLY A 167 15.35 -29.41 12.57
N THR A 168 15.39 -29.49 11.24
CA THR A 168 16.06 -28.51 10.37
C THR A 168 15.07 -27.57 9.69
N SER A 169 15.58 -26.45 9.19
CA SER A 169 14.81 -25.48 8.43
C SER A 169 15.52 -25.04 7.16
N VAL A 170 14.74 -24.63 6.18
CA VAL A 170 15.18 -24.07 4.90
C VAL A 170 14.36 -22.83 4.57
N GLU A 171 14.95 -21.89 3.83
CA GLU A 171 14.22 -20.76 3.26
C GLU A 171 14.00 -21.00 1.76
N THR A 172 12.80 -20.73 1.27
CA THR A 172 12.50 -20.79 -0.17
C THR A 172 13.28 -19.72 -0.93
N SER A 173 13.35 -19.83 -2.26
CA SER A 173 13.69 -18.62 -3.03
C SER A 173 12.66 -17.51 -2.78
N ALA A 174 13.14 -16.27 -2.85
CA ALA A 174 12.29 -15.12 -2.67
C ALA A 174 11.42 -14.90 -3.92
N TYR A 175 10.12 -14.73 -3.71
CA TYR A 175 9.15 -14.43 -4.75
C TYR A 175 8.43 -13.12 -4.44
N GLU A 176 7.93 -12.46 -5.48
CA GLU A 176 7.22 -11.20 -5.32
C GLU A 176 5.86 -11.42 -4.64
N LYS A 177 5.67 -10.86 -3.45
CA LYS A 177 4.40 -10.92 -2.70
C LYS A 177 3.49 -9.77 -3.10
N LEU A 178 2.70 -9.97 -4.14
CA LEU A 178 1.58 -9.13 -4.56
C LEU A 178 0.42 -9.15 -3.54
N TYR A 179 -0.34 -8.07 -3.41
CA TYR A 179 -1.57 -8.04 -2.61
C TYR A 179 -2.66 -8.87 -3.27
N GLY A 180 -3.29 -9.76 -2.51
CA GLY A 180 -4.34 -10.63 -3.02
C GLY A 180 -4.32 -12.00 -2.34
N ARG A 181 -5.03 -12.95 -2.94
CA ARG A 181 -5.17 -14.30 -2.41
C ARG A 181 -4.04 -15.17 -2.94
N TYR A 182 -3.58 -16.09 -2.10
CA TYR A 182 -2.62 -17.11 -2.48
C TYR A 182 -3.13 -18.48 -2.07
N GLU A 183 -2.71 -19.47 -2.83
CA GLU A 183 -2.91 -20.89 -2.54
C GLU A 183 -1.54 -21.53 -2.45
N LEU A 184 -1.21 -22.01 -1.26
CA LEU A 184 0.03 -22.72 -0.99
C LEU A 184 -0.30 -24.20 -0.91
N THR A 185 0.29 -25.00 -1.79
CA THR A 185 0.11 -26.45 -1.82
C THR A 185 1.41 -27.14 -1.47
N VAL A 186 1.35 -28.03 -0.48
CA VAL A 186 2.45 -28.92 -0.12
C VAL A 186 2.10 -30.34 -0.53
N VAL A 187 3.03 -31.01 -1.19
CA VAL A 187 2.91 -32.41 -1.62
C VAL A 187 4.09 -33.19 -1.05
N ALA A 188 3.82 -34.15 -0.18
CA ALA A 188 4.82 -35.02 0.46
C ALA A 188 4.30 -36.46 0.47
N ASP A 189 4.95 -37.38 -0.24
CA ASP A 189 4.50 -38.77 -0.42
C ASP A 189 2.99 -38.89 -0.78
N GLU A 190 2.17 -39.46 0.12
CA GLU A 190 0.71 -39.61 -0.03
C GLU A 190 -0.08 -38.45 0.58
N TYR A 191 0.61 -37.49 1.19
CA TYR A 191 0.03 -36.32 1.82
C TYR A 191 0.02 -35.12 0.86
N THR A 192 -1.11 -34.45 0.80
CA THR A 192 -1.26 -33.18 0.08
C THR A 192 -2.17 -32.27 0.88
N GLU A 193 -1.69 -31.06 1.16
CA GLU A 193 -2.47 -30.03 1.85
C GLU A 193 -2.34 -28.70 1.13
N THR A 194 -3.47 -27.99 1.01
CA THR A 194 -3.52 -26.65 0.43
C THR A 194 -3.99 -25.66 1.49
N ILE A 195 -3.18 -24.62 1.73
CA ILE A 195 -3.46 -23.52 2.64
C ILE A 195 -3.73 -22.27 1.80
N THR A 196 -4.89 -21.66 2.01
CA THR A 196 -5.23 -20.38 1.40
C THR A 196 -4.85 -19.25 2.35
N TYR A 197 -4.15 -18.24 1.86
CA TYR A 197 -3.77 -17.07 2.65
C TYR A 197 -3.94 -15.77 1.85
N ARG A 198 -3.77 -14.61 2.50
CA ARG A 198 -3.93 -13.31 1.84
C ARG A 198 -2.81 -12.35 2.21
N GLU A 199 -2.32 -11.66 1.20
CA GLU A 199 -1.47 -10.49 1.38
C GLU A 199 -2.33 -9.24 1.29
N THR A 200 -2.33 -8.45 2.36
CA THR A 200 -3.04 -7.16 2.44
C THR A 200 -2.08 -6.07 2.93
N PRO A 201 -2.49 -4.79 2.95
CA PRO A 201 -1.69 -3.73 3.56
C PRO A 201 -1.33 -4.00 5.03
N THR A 202 -2.12 -4.81 5.72
CA THR A 202 -1.77 -5.36 7.02
C THR A 202 -1.25 -6.78 6.84
N ASN A 203 -0.28 -7.20 7.65
CA ASN A 203 0.21 -8.58 7.61
C ASN A 203 -0.78 -9.62 8.21
N SER A 204 -2.03 -9.24 8.48
CA SER A 204 -3.04 -10.14 9.01
C SER A 204 -3.39 -11.23 7.97
N GLY A 205 -3.26 -12.50 8.33
CA GLY A 205 -3.53 -13.62 7.41
C GLY A 205 -2.48 -13.82 6.32
N SER A 206 -1.31 -13.17 6.44
CA SER A 206 -0.13 -13.44 5.61
C SER A 206 0.67 -14.60 6.20
N ILE A 207 1.38 -15.36 5.38
CA ILE A 207 2.23 -16.46 5.85
C ILE A 207 3.70 -16.08 5.70
N THR A 208 4.49 -16.30 6.74
CA THR A 208 5.96 -16.18 6.71
C THR A 208 6.69 -17.51 6.79
N GLY A 209 5.99 -18.57 7.15
CA GLY A 209 6.60 -19.87 7.31
C GLY A 209 5.62 -21.01 7.51
N ILE A 210 6.16 -22.21 7.40
CA ILE A 210 5.45 -23.49 7.43
C ILE A 210 6.22 -24.42 8.34
N GLN A 211 5.50 -25.15 9.17
CA GLN A 211 6.08 -26.15 10.04
C GLN A 211 5.35 -27.48 9.82
N PHE A 212 6.12 -28.54 9.55
CA PHE A 212 5.63 -29.90 9.52
C PHE A 212 5.61 -30.48 10.93
N HIS A 213 4.51 -31.14 11.31
CA HIS A 213 4.33 -31.80 12.60
C HIS A 213 3.66 -33.16 12.40
N MET A 214 3.86 -34.09 13.33
CA MET A 214 3.06 -35.32 13.42
C MET A 214 1.91 -35.12 14.41
N ASP A 215 0.68 -35.37 13.97
CA ASP A 215 -0.54 -35.36 14.80
C ASP A 215 -1.25 -36.72 14.62
N ASP A 216 -1.37 -37.50 15.70
CA ASP A 216 -1.92 -38.86 15.69
C ASP A 216 -1.36 -39.76 14.55
N ASP A 217 -0.03 -39.79 14.40
CA ASP A 217 0.70 -40.51 13.34
C ASP A 217 0.40 -40.03 11.91
N GLN A 218 -0.22 -38.86 11.74
CA GLN A 218 -0.44 -38.22 10.44
C GLN A 218 0.41 -36.96 10.31
N LEU A 219 0.97 -36.76 9.13
CA LEU A 219 1.65 -35.50 8.79
C LEU A 219 0.62 -34.37 8.78
N SER A 220 0.96 -33.25 9.41
CA SER A 220 0.15 -32.04 9.45
C SER A 220 1.03 -30.82 9.24
N ILE A 221 0.44 -29.74 8.73
CA ILE A 221 1.12 -28.48 8.52
C ILE A 221 0.55 -27.41 9.43
N ARG A 222 1.43 -26.56 9.98
CA ARG A 222 1.06 -25.31 10.63
C ARG A 222 1.71 -24.14 9.91
N ALA A 223 0.89 -23.19 9.47
CA ALA A 223 1.37 -21.93 8.95
C ALA A 223 1.68 -20.96 10.11
N SER A 224 2.81 -20.27 10.02
CA SER A 224 3.14 -19.16 10.91
C SER A 224 2.74 -17.84 10.26
N GLU A 225 1.96 -17.04 10.98
CA GLU A 225 1.66 -15.66 10.61
C GLU A 225 2.66 -14.70 11.29
N PRO A 226 3.10 -13.64 10.60
CA PRO A 226 3.87 -12.59 11.24
C PRO A 226 3.00 -11.81 12.24
N PRO A 227 3.60 -11.09 13.21
CA PRO A 227 2.86 -10.17 14.04
C PRO A 227 2.08 -9.17 13.18
N VAL A 228 0.79 -8.96 13.50
CA VAL A 228 -0.04 -7.98 12.80
C VAL A 228 0.61 -6.60 12.93
N ARG A 229 1.11 -6.13 11.81
CA ARG A 229 1.62 -4.78 11.62
C ARG A 229 1.02 -4.25 10.33
N ASP A 230 0.58 -3.00 10.38
CA ASP A 230 0.29 -2.25 9.18
C ASP A 230 1.64 -2.04 8.50
N ASP A 231 1.82 -2.58 7.29
CA ASP A 231 3.05 -2.31 6.54
C ASP A 231 3.13 -0.83 6.17
N ILE A 232 1.98 -0.14 6.13
CA ILE A 232 1.85 1.23 5.61
C ILE A 232 0.59 1.90 6.22
N TYR A 233 0.72 2.53 7.39
CA TYR A 233 -0.19 3.62 7.77
C TYR A 233 0.66 4.77 8.28
N CYS A 234 0.95 5.72 7.39
CA CYS A 234 1.64 6.95 7.74
C CYS A 234 0.57 8.01 7.96
N PRO A 235 0.07 8.24 9.20
CA PRO A 235 -0.99 9.20 9.46
C PRO A 235 -0.59 10.65 9.11
N ASP A 236 0.71 10.92 9.09
CA ASP A 236 1.29 12.25 8.90
C ASP A 236 1.92 12.35 7.49
N TYR A 237 1.13 12.91 6.56
CA TYR A 237 1.48 13.04 5.14
C TYR A 237 2.05 14.44 4.85
N TRP A 238 3.13 14.54 4.04
CA TRP A 238 3.62 15.79 3.48
C TRP A 238 3.17 15.96 2.02
N TYR A 239 2.29 16.92 1.78
CA TYR A 239 2.08 17.53 0.46
C TYR A 239 3.23 18.51 0.24
N GLY A 240 4.21 18.16 -0.61
CA GLY A 240 5.19 19.12 -1.10
C GLY A 240 4.49 20.29 -1.76
N ASP A 241 4.56 21.45 -1.11
CA ASP A 241 4.04 22.78 -1.45
C ASP A 241 2.57 22.87 -1.89
N ARG A 242 1.69 23.11 -0.90
CA ARG A 242 0.61 24.09 -1.11
C ARG A 242 1.21 25.49 -1.08
N SER A 243 1.80 25.91 -2.20
CA SER A 243 2.02 27.33 -2.51
C SER A 243 1.07 27.78 -3.60
#